data_AF-A0AA43RMB1-F1
#
_entry.id   AF-A0AA43RMB1-F1
#
_cell.length_a   1.000
_cell.length_b   1.000
_cell.length_c   1.000
_cell.angle_alpha   90.00
_cell.angle_beta   90.00
_cell.angle_gamma   90.00
#
_symmetry.space_group_name_H-M   'P 1'
#
loop_
_entity.id
_entity.type
_entity.pdbx_description
1 polymer ?
#
loop_
_entity_poly.entity_id
_entity_poly.type
_entity_poly.pdbx_seq_one_letter_code
_entity_poly.pdbx_strand_id
1 'polypeptide(L)'
;MGNFNFTSNATAQKLNVQVEGSMSTEDAGRFIQEYNQIVSTFDPAQYEIILDCKTLNVSSPDTLPMLEQCYILYKESGFKKVTFIIAKSPVLKMQLSRVARATKLENYEIIEA
;
A
#
# COMPACT_ATOMS: atom_id res chain seq x y z
N MET A 1 -2.60 17.45 0.14
CA MET A 1 -2.24 16.73 -1.09
C MET A 1 -1.49 15.49 -0.67
N GLY A 2 -1.71 14.36 -1.35
CA GLY A 2 -1.05 13.11 -1.02
C GLY A 2 0.37 13.09 -1.55
N ASN A 3 1.27 12.40 -0.85
CA ASN A 3 2.63 12.18 -1.31
C ASN A 3 3.02 10.72 -1.12
N PHE A 4 3.92 10.23 -1.96
CA PHE A 4 4.44 8.89 -1.86
C PHE A 4 5.87 8.77 -2.42
N ASN A 5 6.57 7.74 -1.99
CA ASN A 5 7.91 7.39 -2.48
C ASN A 5 8.08 5.87 -2.43
N PHE A 6 8.77 5.31 -3.41
CA PHE A 6 9.15 3.91 -3.47
C PHE A 6 10.67 3.74 -3.39
N THR A 7 11.12 2.76 -2.61
CA THR A 7 12.53 2.39 -2.51
C THR A 7 12.67 0.88 -2.47
N SER A 8 13.14 0.29 -3.58
CA SER A 8 13.44 -1.13 -3.68
C SER A 8 14.81 -1.46 -3.08
N ASN A 9 14.86 -2.45 -2.20
CA ASN A 9 16.09 -3.02 -1.66
C ASN A 9 16.20 -4.49 -2.11
N ALA A 10 17.02 -4.75 -3.13
CA ALA A 10 17.18 -6.09 -3.69
C ALA A 10 17.84 -7.08 -2.70
N THR A 11 18.83 -6.63 -1.94
CA THR A 11 19.53 -7.47 -0.95
C THR A 11 18.60 -7.94 0.16
N ALA A 12 17.74 -7.04 0.65
CA ALA A 12 16.77 -7.36 1.69
C ALA A 12 15.45 -7.95 1.13
N GLN A 13 15.31 -8.04 -0.20
CA GLN A 13 14.08 -8.45 -0.89
C GLN A 13 12.85 -7.67 -0.40
N LYS A 14 12.96 -6.34 -0.35
CA LYS A 14 11.92 -5.45 0.17
C LYS A 14 11.63 -4.30 -0.79
N LEU A 15 10.35 -4.01 -0.98
CA LEU A 15 9.88 -2.74 -1.52
C LEU A 15 9.35 -1.88 -0.37
N ASN A 16 10.07 -0.82 -0.04
CA ASN A 16 9.60 0.15 0.95
C ASN A 16 8.80 1.23 0.23
N VAL A 17 7.65 1.57 0.78
CA VAL A 17 6.74 2.57 0.23
C VAL A 17 6.37 3.52 1.35
N GLN A 18 6.53 4.82 1.14
CA GLN A 18 5.99 5.84 2.03
C GLN A 18 4.72 6.39 1.39
N VAL A 19 3.64 6.55 2.16
CA VAL A 19 2.38 7.15 1.70
C VAL A 19 1.83 8.08 2.77
N GLU A 20 1.61 9.34 2.40
CA GLU A 20 1.33 10.40 3.37
C GLU A 20 0.18 11.32 2.93
N GLY A 21 -0.48 11.92 3.91
CA GLY A 21 -1.49 12.95 3.69
C GLY A 21 -2.82 12.41 3.16
N SER A 22 -3.59 13.27 2.49
CA SER A 22 -4.86 12.89 1.85
C SER A 22 -4.64 12.72 0.35
N MET A 23 -4.68 11.47 -0.11
CA MET A 23 -4.56 11.11 -1.53
C MET A 23 -5.80 11.60 -2.30
N SER A 24 -5.58 12.23 -3.45
CA SER A 24 -6.60 12.45 -4.47
C SER A 24 -6.66 11.30 -5.49
N THR A 25 -7.62 11.34 -6.42
CA THR A 25 -7.69 10.38 -7.53
C THR A 25 -6.46 10.49 -8.44
N GLU A 26 -5.98 11.72 -8.69
CA GLU A 26 -4.76 11.97 -9.46
C GLU A 26 -3.52 11.41 -8.74
N ASP A 27 -3.42 11.60 -7.43
CA ASP A 27 -2.33 11.03 -6.63
C ASP A 27 -2.33 9.51 -6.69
N ALA A 28 -3.50 8.88 -6.59
CA ALA A 28 -3.63 7.43 -6.70
C ALA A 28 -3.28 6.91 -8.11
N GLY A 29 -3.65 7.64 -9.16
CA GLY A 29 -3.26 7.31 -10.52
C GLY A 29 -1.74 7.30 -10.70
N ARG A 30 -1.05 8.33 -10.19
CA ARG A 30 0.42 8.40 -10.20
C ARG A 30 1.05 7.27 -9.41
N PHE A 31 0.49 6.97 -8.23
CA PHE A 31 0.95 5.85 -7.39
C PHE A 31 0.91 4.52 -8.14
N ILE A 32 -0.22 4.20 -8.79
CA ILE A 32 -0.39 2.94 -9.53
C ILE A 32 0.59 2.85 -10.70
N GLN A 33 0.81 3.96 -11.42
CA GLN A 33 1.77 3.99 -12.53
C GLN A 33 3.21 3.72 -12.06
N GLU A 34 3.67 4.43 -11.02
CA GLU A 34 5.02 4.26 -10.50
C GLU A 34 5.21 2.87 -9.86
N TYR A 35 4.20 2.38 -9.14
CA TYR A 35 4.19 1.02 -8.60
C TYR A 35 4.42 -0.02 -9.70
N ASN A 36 3.64 0.03 -10.79
CA ASN A 36 3.76 -0.92 -11.89
C ASN A 36 5.14 -0.85 -12.58
N GLN A 37 5.68 0.36 -12.74
CA GLN A 37 7.03 0.54 -13.28
C GLN A 37 8.08 -0.15 -12.41
N ILE A 38 8.03 0.06 -11.09
CA ILE A 38 9.02 -0.50 -10.16
C ILE A 38 8.87 -2.01 -10.02
N VAL A 39 7.65 -2.50 -9.84
CA VAL A 39 7.37 -3.93 -9.66
C VAL A 39 7.70 -4.74 -10.90
N SER A 40 7.68 -4.13 -12.11
CA SER A 40 8.15 -4.79 -13.33
C SER A 40 9.65 -5.11 -13.35
N THR A 41 10.44 -4.55 -12.42
CA THR A 41 11.91 -4.71 -12.39
C THR A 41 12.40 -5.89 -11.56
N PHE A 42 11.52 -6.61 -10.85
CA PHE A 42 11.86 -7.78 -10.02
C PHE A 42 10.70 -8.77 -9.92
N ASP A 43 10.96 -10.00 -9.47
CA ASP A 43 9.91 -10.99 -9.16
C ASP A 43 9.29 -10.68 -7.78
N PRO A 44 8.04 -10.19 -7.70
CA PRO A 44 7.46 -9.76 -6.43
C PRO A 44 7.20 -10.94 -5.50
N ALA A 45 7.08 -12.17 -6.02
CA ALA A 45 6.97 -13.38 -5.21
C ALA A 45 8.21 -13.65 -4.34
N GLN A 46 9.34 -13.00 -4.64
CA GLN A 46 10.53 -13.04 -3.79
C GLN A 46 10.57 -11.94 -2.74
N TYR A 47 9.70 -10.94 -2.82
CA TYR A 47 9.80 -9.70 -2.05
C TYR A 47 8.68 -9.56 -1.02
N GLU A 48 8.93 -8.74 0.00
CA GLU A 48 7.90 -8.14 0.85
C GLU A 48 7.67 -6.69 0.43
N ILE A 49 6.45 -6.17 0.62
CA ILE A 49 6.15 -4.75 0.51
C ILE A 49 5.84 -4.19 1.89
N ILE A 50 6.49 -3.07 2.22
CA ILE A 50 6.34 -2.38 3.51
C ILE A 50 5.84 -0.97 3.21
N LEU A 51 4.60 -0.69 3.60
CA LEU A 51 3.96 0.60 3.44
C LEU A 51 4.02 1.37 4.76
N ASP A 52 4.86 2.41 4.82
CA ASP A 52 4.80 3.42 5.86
C ASP A 52 3.64 4.38 5.56
N CYS A 53 2.59 4.25 6.36
CA CYS A 53 1.35 5.00 6.31
C CYS A 53 1.14 5.80 7.62
N LYS A 54 2.22 6.13 8.36
CA LYS A 54 2.08 6.81 9.66
C LYS A 54 1.40 8.17 9.59
N THR A 55 1.56 8.86 8.47
CA THR A 55 0.99 10.19 8.21
C THR A 55 -0.12 10.15 7.16
N LEU A 56 -0.60 8.96 6.79
CA LEU A 56 -1.71 8.76 5.86
C LEU A 56 -3.04 9.11 6.52
N ASN A 57 -3.84 9.92 5.84
CA ASN A 57 -5.22 10.17 6.23
C ASN A 57 -6.14 9.07 5.70
N VAL A 58 -7.25 8.85 6.40
CA VAL A 58 -8.33 7.95 5.98
C VAL A 58 -8.80 8.35 4.57
N SER A 59 -8.88 7.38 3.66
CA SER A 59 -9.38 7.62 2.31
C SER A 59 -10.84 8.09 2.34
N SER A 60 -11.17 9.07 1.49
CA SER A 60 -12.55 9.53 1.33
C SER A 60 -13.38 8.51 0.53
N PRO A 61 -14.72 8.62 0.50
CA PRO A 61 -15.55 7.77 -0.35
C PRO A 61 -15.11 7.76 -1.82
N ASP A 62 -14.66 8.91 -2.34
CA ASP A 62 -14.24 9.05 -3.73
C ASP A 62 -12.91 8.33 -4.04
N THR A 63 -12.00 8.24 -3.07
CA THR A 63 -10.68 7.61 -3.24
C THR A 63 -10.60 6.18 -2.70
N LEU A 64 -11.64 5.71 -2.01
CA LEU A 64 -11.73 4.35 -1.50
C LEU A 64 -11.65 3.28 -2.61
N PRO A 65 -12.29 3.41 -3.78
CA PRO A 65 -12.13 2.45 -4.88
C PRO A 65 -10.69 2.34 -5.37
N MET A 66 -9.91 3.43 -5.31
CA MET A 66 -8.50 3.41 -5.69
C MET A 66 -7.64 2.72 -4.64
N LEU A 67 -7.96 2.89 -3.35
CA LEU A 67 -7.32 2.11 -2.29
C LEU A 67 -7.60 0.61 -2.46
N GLU A 68 -8.83 0.22 -2.79
CA GLU A 68 -9.18 -1.17 -3.12
C GLU A 68 -8.36 -1.69 -4.31
N GLN A 69 -8.19 -0.88 -5.36
CA GLN A 69 -7.36 -1.24 -6.51
C GLN A 69 -5.90 -1.49 -6.12
N CYS A 70 -5.31 -0.67 -5.24
CA CYS A 70 -3.95 -0.91 -4.73
C CYS A 70 -3.83 -2.28 -4.03
N TYR A 71 -4.82 -2.67 -3.23
CA TYR A 71 -4.82 -3.98 -2.56
C TYR A 71 -4.94 -5.14 -3.55
N ILE A 72 -5.76 -4.97 -4.59
CA ILE A 72 -5.86 -5.94 -5.70
C ILE A 72 -4.50 -6.09 -6.38
N LEU A 73 -3.80 -4.99 -6.66
CA LEU A 73 -2.47 -5.02 -7.26
C LEU A 73 -1.45 -5.76 -6.38
N TYR A 74 -1.44 -5.51 -5.07
CA TYR A 74 -0.52 -6.21 -4.16
C TYR A 74 -0.79 -7.72 -4.13
N LYS A 75 -2.07 -8.11 -4.13
CA LYS A 75 -2.50 -9.51 -4.19
C LYS A 75 -2.07 -10.17 -5.52
N GLU A 76 -2.35 -9.52 -6.64
CA GLU A 76 -2.03 -10.02 -7.98
C GLU A 76 -0.52 -10.08 -8.25
N SER A 77 0.25 -9.17 -7.64
CA SER A 77 1.71 -9.18 -7.72
C SER A 77 2.30 -10.37 -6.96
N GLY A 78 1.59 -10.93 -5.98
CA GLY A 78 2.00 -12.15 -5.30
C GLY A 78 3.14 -11.97 -4.30
N PHE A 79 3.30 -10.76 -3.71
CA PHE A 79 4.30 -10.52 -2.66
C PHE A 79 4.26 -11.59 -1.56
N LYS A 80 5.39 -11.87 -0.90
CA LYS A 80 5.41 -12.76 0.27
C LYS A 80 4.52 -12.23 1.39
N LYS A 81 4.56 -10.92 1.61
CA LYS A 81 3.83 -10.23 2.66
C LYS A 81 3.61 -8.75 2.31
N VAL A 82 2.47 -8.21 2.73
CA VAL A 82 2.12 -6.79 2.66
C VAL A 82 1.99 -6.23 4.07
N THR A 83 2.91 -5.37 4.49
CA THR A 83 2.90 -4.79 5.85
C THR A 83 2.52 -3.32 5.78
N PHE A 84 1.43 -2.94 6.45
CA PHE A 84 1.05 -1.53 6.63
C PHE A 84 1.51 -1.07 8.02
N ILE A 85 2.38 -0.07 8.07
CA ILE A 85 2.81 0.58 9.31
C ILE A 85 2.02 1.87 9.46
N ILE A 86 1.23 1.99 10.52
CA ILE A 86 0.38 3.16 10.77
C ILE A 86 0.69 3.77 12.13
N ALA A 87 0.41 5.06 12.27
CA ALA A 87 0.28 5.66 13.60
C ALA A 87 -0.94 5.05 14.31
N LYS A 88 -1.01 5.21 15.64
CA LYS A 88 -2.15 4.74 16.44
C LYS A 88 -3.45 5.44 16.02
N SER A 89 -4.18 4.82 15.10
CA SER A 89 -5.37 5.36 14.47
C SER A 89 -6.40 4.24 14.26
N PRO A 90 -7.38 4.09 15.18
CA PRO A 90 -8.40 3.05 15.08
C PRO A 90 -9.22 3.11 13.79
N VAL A 91 -9.48 4.33 13.29
CA VAL A 91 -10.28 4.55 12.07
C VAL A 91 -9.50 4.09 10.83
N LEU A 92 -8.23 4.49 10.70
CA LEU A 92 -7.40 4.07 9.58
C LEU A 92 -7.19 2.55 9.60
N LYS A 93 -6.85 1.98 10.77
CA LYS A 93 -6.72 0.54 10.96
C LYS A 93 -7.96 -0.22 10.51
N MET A 94 -9.14 0.29 10.87
CA MET A 94 -10.41 -0.29 10.50
C MET A 94 -10.67 -0.21 8.98
N GLN A 95 -10.39 0.93 8.34
CA GLN A 95 -10.54 1.09 6.89
C GLN A 95 -9.62 0.13 6.14
N LEU A 96 -8.32 0.12 6.46
CA LEU A 96 -7.33 -0.77 5.83
C LEU A 96 -7.71 -2.25 6.01
N SER A 97 -8.15 -2.64 7.22
CA SER A 97 -8.61 -4.01 7.49
C SER A 97 -9.86 -4.39 6.71
N ARG A 98 -10.80 -3.47 6.52
CA ARG A 98 -12.02 -3.72 5.73
C ARG A 98 -11.68 -3.90 4.26
N VAL A 99 -10.80 -3.05 3.71
CA VAL A 99 -10.36 -3.14 2.32
C VAL A 99 -9.62 -4.44 2.05
N ALA A 100 -8.72 -4.88 2.94
CA ALA A 100 -8.07 -6.20 2.82
C ALA A 100 -9.09 -7.34 2.69
N ARG A 101 -10.12 -7.35 3.55
CA ARG A 101 -11.17 -8.39 3.53
C ARG A 101 -11.99 -8.32 2.25
N ALA A 102 -12.35 -7.12 1.80
CA ALA A 102 -13.14 -6.92 0.58
C ALA A 102 -12.39 -7.38 -0.68
N THR A 103 -11.08 -7.13 -0.72
CA THR A 103 -10.22 -7.45 -1.87
C THR A 103 -9.59 -8.84 -1.79
N LYS A 104 -9.81 -9.55 -0.68
CA LYS A 104 -9.24 -10.88 -0.38
C LYS A 104 -7.71 -10.89 -0.39
N LEU A 105 -7.09 -9.82 0.10
CA LEU A 105 -5.66 -9.82 0.39
C LEU A 105 -5.44 -10.59 1.70
N GLU A 106 -4.82 -11.76 1.65
CA GLU A 106 -4.69 -12.67 2.80
C GLU A 106 -3.37 -12.52 3.55
N ASN A 107 -2.30 -12.26 2.81
CA ASN A 107 -0.91 -12.19 3.29
C ASN A 107 -0.53 -10.78 3.75
N TYR A 108 -1.39 -10.14 4.56
CA TYR A 108 -1.14 -8.79 5.06
C TYR A 108 -1.06 -8.72 6.59
N GLU A 109 -0.40 -7.67 7.08
CA GLU A 109 -0.48 -7.27 8.48
C GLU A 109 -0.57 -5.74 8.61
N ILE A 110 -1.14 -5.28 9.72
CA ILE A 110 -1.16 -3.86 10.07
C ILE A 110 -0.48 -3.70 11.43
N ILE A 111 0.59 -2.92 11.48
CA ILE A 111 1.39 -2.63 12.66
C ILE A 111 1.14 -1.18 13.07
N GLU A 112 0.84 -0.95 14.34
CA GLU A 112 0.76 0.39 14.93
C GLU A 112 2.13 0.74 15.55
N ALA A 113 2.78 1.80 15.06
CA ALA A 113 4.14 2.21 15.47
C ALA A 113 4.42 3.70 15.29
#